data_AF-A0A7R9WWZ3-F1
#
_entry.id   AF-A0A7R9WWZ3-F1
#
_cell.length_a   1.000
_cell.length_b   1.000
_cell.length_c   1.000
_cell.angle_alpha   90.00
_cell.angle_beta   90.00
_cell.angle_gamma   90.00
#
_symmetry.space_group_name_H-M   'P 1'
#
loop_
_entity.id
_entity.type
_entity.pdbx_description
1 polymer ?
#
loop_
_entity_poly.entity_id
_entity_poly.type
_entity_poly.pdbx_seq_one_letter_code
_entity_poly.pdbx_strand_id
1 'polypeptide(L)'
;SATTTTTATALAPIPSIEVAPGVMEPLRPADEMYRAMTTGNVMPTSCFACNLELMSLDDAKYILCPDCRVVSPIRMEYDFGQKGVALGVKSHQYNAHKNKSIAMSAR
;
A
#
# COMPACT_ATOMS: atom_id res chain seq x y z
N SER A 1 -27.06 38.43 -12.95
CA SER A 1 -26.07 37.52 -13.56
C SER A 1 -25.16 36.99 -12.48
N ALA A 2 -25.24 35.69 -12.18
CA ALA A 2 -24.39 35.04 -11.19
C ALA A 2 -23.13 34.51 -11.91
N THR A 3 -21.97 35.03 -11.53
CA THR A 3 -20.67 34.60 -12.06
C THR A 3 -20.26 33.33 -11.34
N THR A 4 -20.43 32.18 -11.98
CA THR A 4 -19.96 30.89 -11.48
C THR A 4 -18.45 30.79 -11.68
N THR A 5 -17.67 31.06 -10.64
CA THR A 5 -16.22 30.84 -10.66
C THR A 5 -15.94 29.35 -10.47
N THR A 6 -15.68 28.64 -11.56
CA THR A 6 -15.17 27.27 -11.53
C THR A 6 -13.68 27.31 -11.19
N THR A 7 -13.35 27.12 -9.91
CA THR A 7 -11.95 26.96 -9.48
C THR A 7 -11.47 25.58 -9.90
N ALA A 8 -10.60 25.53 -10.92
CA ALA A 8 -9.88 24.32 -11.26
C ALA A 8 -8.88 24.01 -10.13
N THR A 9 -9.16 22.98 -9.34
CA THR A 9 -8.21 22.45 -8.36
C THR A 9 -7.01 21.89 -9.12
N ALA A 10 -5.85 22.53 -9.00
CA ALA A 10 -4.60 21.96 -9.48
C ALA A 10 -4.38 20.61 -8.78
N LEU A 11 -4.31 19.51 -9.56
CA LEU A 11 -4.02 18.18 -9.03
C LEU A 11 -2.61 18.20 -8.44
N ALA A 12 -2.52 17.97 -7.13
CA ALA A 12 -1.23 17.81 -6.47
C ALA A 12 -0.45 16.65 -7.11
N PRO A 13 0.88 16.77 -7.25
CA PRO A 13 1.70 15.68 -7.78
C PRO A 13 1.51 14.41 -6.95
N ILE A 14 1.40 13.25 -7.60
CA ILE A 14 1.40 11.96 -6.92
C ILE A 14 2.77 11.81 -6.24
N PRO A 15 2.83 11.57 -4.92
CA PRO A 15 4.10 11.39 -4.22
C PRO A 15 4.84 10.18 -4.80
N SER A 16 6.17 10.27 -4.88
CA SER A 16 7.03 9.20 -5.36
C SER A 16 8.19 8.97 -4.38
N ILE A 17 8.74 7.76 -4.41
CA ILE A 17 9.88 7.35 -3.58
C ILE A 17 11.00 6.88 -4.51
N GLU A 18 12.23 7.29 -4.20
CA GLU A 18 13.42 6.77 -4.85
C GLU A 18 13.73 5.35 -4.32
N VAL A 19 13.72 4.35 -5.20
CA VAL A 19 13.95 2.94 -4.83
C VAL A 19 15.36 2.45 -5.19
N ALA A 20 16.04 3.16 -6.09
CA ALA A 20 17.43 3.01 -6.46
C ALA A 20 17.92 4.35 -7.02
N PRO A 21 19.24 4.61 -7.13
CA PRO A 21 19.75 5.89 -7.61
C PRO A 21 19.13 6.32 -8.95
N GLY A 22 18.39 7.43 -8.92
CA GLY A 22 17.69 7.99 -10.09
C GLY A 22 16.41 7.24 -10.51
N VAL A 23 15.98 6.22 -9.77
CA VAL A 23 14.78 5.42 -10.06
C VAL A 23 13.68 5.78 -9.08
N MET A 24 12.67 6.50 -9.57
CA MET A 24 11.49 6.91 -8.80
C MET A 24 10.31 5.99 -9.09
N GLU A 25 9.64 5.54 -8.05
CA GLU A 25 8.40 4.75 -8.14
C GLU A 25 7.25 5.49 -7.43
N PRO A 26 6.02 5.45 -7.96
CA PRO A 26 4.89 6.13 -7.33
C PRO A 26 4.57 5.48 -5.97
N LEU A 27 4.39 6.32 -4.94
CA LEU A 27 3.87 5.88 -3.65
C LEU A 27 2.36 5.70 -3.76
N ARG A 28 1.90 4.48 -3.49
CA ARG A 28 0.48 4.17 -3.49
C ARG A 28 -0.19 4.72 -2.23
N PRO A 29 -1.40 5.27 -2.37
CA PRO A 29 -2.05 5.95 -1.25
C PRO A 29 -2.54 4.95 -0.19
N ALA A 30 -2.61 5.41 1.05
CA ALA A 30 -2.95 4.54 2.19
C ALA A 30 -4.39 4.00 2.14
N ASP A 31 -5.32 4.73 1.51
CA ASP A 31 -6.71 4.32 1.37
C ASP A 31 -6.86 3.09 0.47
N GLU A 32 -5.98 2.95 -0.53
CA GLU A 32 -5.90 1.76 -1.38
C GLU A 32 -5.55 0.52 -0.55
N MET A 33 -4.52 0.60 0.29
CA MET A 33 -4.16 -0.48 1.22
C MET A 33 -5.30 -0.79 2.19
N TYR A 34 -5.95 0.24 2.74
CA TYR A 34 -7.08 0.05 3.65
C TYR A 34 -8.23 -0.72 2.98
N ARG A 35 -8.62 -0.34 1.75
CA ARG A 35 -9.66 -1.06 0.98
C ARG A 35 -9.25 -2.50 0.71
N ALA A 36 -8.01 -2.74 0.32
CA ALA A 36 -7.50 -4.08 0.07
C ALA A 36 -7.57 -4.97 1.32
N MET A 37 -7.26 -4.43 2.51
CA MET A 37 -7.42 -5.19 3.76
C MET A 37 -8.88 -5.58 4.01
N THR A 38 -9.84 -4.72 3.66
CA THR A 38 -11.27 -5.00 3.83
C THR A 38 -11.83 -6.01 2.82
N THR A 39 -11.33 -5.98 1.58
CA THR A 39 -11.78 -6.90 0.52
C THR A 39 -11.02 -8.22 0.49
N GLY A 40 -9.87 -8.28 1.16
CA GLY A 40 -8.99 -9.45 1.17
C GLY A 40 -7.98 -9.49 0.03
N ASN A 41 -7.85 -8.41 -0.76
CA ASN A 41 -6.92 -8.30 -1.89
C ASN A 41 -5.52 -7.88 -1.41
N VAL A 42 -4.99 -8.63 -0.47
CA VAL A 42 -3.66 -8.41 0.11
C VAL A 42 -2.85 -9.69 0.02
N MET A 43 -1.54 -9.55 -0.12
CA MET A 43 -0.61 -10.66 -0.11
C MET A 43 0.35 -10.59 1.08
N PRO A 44 0.72 -11.73 1.67
CA PRO A 44 1.77 -11.79 2.67
C PRO A 44 3.14 -11.57 2.03
N THR A 45 4.02 -10.86 2.73
CA THR A 45 5.42 -10.67 2.35
C THR A 45 6.27 -10.42 3.60
N SER A 46 7.57 -10.28 3.42
CA SER A 46 8.50 -9.95 4.51
C SER A 46 9.40 -8.79 4.10
N CYS A 47 9.73 -7.93 5.07
CA CYS A 47 10.73 -6.90 4.83
C CYS A 47 12.11 -7.55 4.66
N PHE A 48 12.81 -7.20 3.58
CA PHE A 48 14.15 -7.74 3.29
C PHE A 48 15.21 -7.35 4.35
N ALA A 49 15.02 -6.22 5.04
CA ALA A 49 16.00 -5.70 5.98
C ALA A 49 15.79 -6.16 7.43
N CYS A 50 14.55 -6.13 7.94
CA CYS A 50 14.24 -6.47 9.33
C CYS A 50 13.45 -7.77 9.50
N ASN A 51 13.14 -8.48 8.40
CA ASN A 51 12.37 -9.72 8.37
C ASN A 51 10.97 -9.63 9.01
N LEU A 52 10.44 -8.43 9.22
CA LEU A 52 9.08 -8.25 9.71
C LEU A 52 8.07 -8.80 8.71
N GLU A 53 7.13 -9.61 9.20
CA GLU A 53 5.99 -10.09 8.43
C GLU A 53 4.98 -8.97 8.16
N LEU A 54 4.69 -8.76 6.88
CA LEU A 54 3.85 -7.69 6.40
C LEU A 54 2.75 -8.22 5.46
N MET A 55 1.68 -7.45 5.36
CA MET A 55 0.68 -7.53 4.31
C MET A 55 0.92 -6.38 3.34
N SER A 56 0.86 -6.68 2.05
CA SER A 56 1.00 -5.74 0.93
C SER A 56 -0.23 -5.79 0.03
N LEU A 57 -0.39 -4.79 -0.83
CA LEU A 57 -1.20 -4.90 -2.04
C LEU A 57 -0.63 -6.03 -2.92
N ASP A 58 -1.50 -6.82 -3.52
CA ASP A 58 -1.18 -7.98 -4.35
C ASP A 58 -0.56 -7.63 -5.71
N ASP A 59 -0.79 -6.41 -6.19
CA ASP A 59 -0.21 -5.87 -7.42
C ASP A 59 0.89 -4.81 -7.15
N ALA A 60 1.44 -4.73 -5.94
CA ALA A 60 2.54 -3.82 -5.65
C ALA A 60 3.89 -4.35 -6.14
N LYS A 61 4.76 -3.44 -6.60
CA LYS A 61 6.14 -3.80 -7.01
C LYS A 61 7.11 -3.78 -5.82
N TYR A 62 6.91 -2.82 -4.92
CA TYR A 62 7.69 -2.66 -3.71
C TYR A 62 6.79 -2.46 -2.49
N ILE A 63 7.33 -2.73 -1.31
CA ILE A 63 6.69 -2.46 -0.02
C ILE A 63 7.59 -1.59 0.85
N LEU A 64 7.03 -0.52 1.41
CA LEU A 64 7.66 0.30 2.43
C LEU A 64 7.36 -0.30 3.81
N CYS A 65 8.41 -0.72 4.52
CA CYS A 65 8.28 -1.28 5.86
C CYS A 65 7.91 -0.19 6.89
N PRO A 66 6.87 -0.41 7.74
CA PRO A 66 6.48 0.56 8.77
C PRO A 66 7.49 0.70 9.91
N ASP A 67 8.37 -0.29 10.13
CA ASP A 67 9.29 -0.29 11.27
C ASP A 67 10.68 0.26 10.89
N CYS A 68 11.32 -0.33 9.88
CA CYS A 68 12.67 0.07 9.49
C CYS A 68 12.72 1.08 8.33
N ARG A 69 11.56 1.43 7.74
CA ARG A 69 11.44 2.38 6.61
C ARG A 69 12.18 1.98 5.34
N VAL A 70 12.62 0.72 5.24
CA VAL A 70 13.24 0.19 4.02
C VAL A 70 12.16 -0.12 2.99
N VAL A 71 12.41 0.27 1.75
CA VAL A 71 11.65 -0.16 0.58
C VAL A 71 12.20 -1.51 0.12
N SER A 72 11.39 -2.56 0.20
CA SER A 72 11.77 -3.92 -0.19
C SER A 72 11.07 -4.32 -1.49
N PRO A 73 11.76 -5.00 -2.43
CA PRO A 73 11.10 -5.59 -3.59
C PRO A 73 10.18 -6.72 -3.15
N ILE A 74 8.98 -6.78 -3.73
CA ILE A 74 8.07 -7.90 -3.50
C ILE A 74 8.43 -9.00 -4.49
N ARG A 75 8.87 -10.15 -3.98
CA ARG A 75 9.21 -11.31 -4.81
C ARG A 75 7.92 -12.03 -5.19
N MET A 76 7.39 -11.75 -6.38
CA MET A 76 6.37 -12.59 -7.00
C MET A 76 7.00 -13.43 -8.12
N GLU A 77 6.43 -14.59 -8.39
CA GLU A 77 6.90 -15.48 -9.47
C GLU A 77 6.65 -14.89 -10.86
N TYR A 78 5.80 -13.86 -10.97
CA TYR A 78 5.44 -13.20 -12.23
C TYR A 78 5.37 -11.67 -12.06
N ASP A 79 6.04 -10.94 -12.97
CA ASP A 79 6.13 -9.46 -12.95
C ASP A 79 4.99 -8.75 -13.72
N PHE A 80 4.00 -9.49 -14.23
CA PHE A 80 2.94 -8.90 -15.04
C PHE A 80 1.98 -8.06 -14.21
N GLY A 81 2.14 -6.74 -14.27
CA GLY A 81 1.18 -5.76 -13.73
C GLY A 81 1.51 -5.20 -12.36
N GLN A 82 2.70 -5.47 -11.81
CA GLN A 82 3.15 -4.87 -10.55
C GLN A 82 3.40 -3.36 -10.67
N LYS A 83 3.01 -2.60 -9.65
CA LYS A 83 3.04 -1.13 -9.66
C LYS A 83 3.51 -0.53 -8.34
N GLY A 84 4.43 0.43 -8.43
CA GLY A 84 4.73 1.38 -7.37
C GLY A 84 5.14 0.78 -6.02
N VAL A 85 5.08 1.63 -4.99
CA VAL A 85 5.43 1.30 -3.62
C VAL A 85 4.17 1.27 -2.75
N ALA A 86 3.84 0.12 -2.19
CA ALA A 86 2.76 -0.01 -1.21
C ALA A 86 3.23 0.29 0.20
N LEU A 87 2.30 0.73 1.06
CA LEU A 87 2.53 0.84 2.50
C LEU A 87 2.32 -0.52 3.16
N GLY A 88 3.34 -1.01 3.85
CA GLY A 88 3.26 -2.27 4.57
C GLY A 88 2.45 -2.19 5.85
N VAL A 89 1.57 -3.16 6.07
CA VAL A 89 0.84 -3.35 7.34
C VAL A 89 1.38 -4.58 8.04
N LYS A 90 1.61 -4.53 9.35
CA LYS A 90 2.11 -5.69 10.09
C LYS A 90 1.09 -6.82 10.05
N SER A 91 1.51 -8.06 9.79
CA SER A 91 0.59 -9.21 9.68
C SER A 91 -0.27 -9.39 10.93
N HIS A 92 0.27 -9.16 12.13
CA HIS A 92 -0.52 -9.22 13.37
C HIS A 92 -1.60 -8.12 13.46
N GLN A 93 -1.33 -6.92 12.92
CA GLN A 93 -2.31 -5.83 12.89
C GLN A 93 -3.44 -6.15 11.91
N TYR A 94 -3.10 -6.70 10.74
CA TYR A 94 -4.09 -7.18 9.77
C TYR A 94 -4.98 -8.28 10.36
N ASN A 95 -4.41 -9.28 11.02
CA ASN A 95 -5.16 -10.36 11.65
C ASN A 95 -6.10 -9.85 12.75
N ALA A 96 -5.62 -8.91 13.59
CA ALA A 96 -6.45 -8.28 14.60
C ALA A 96 -7.63 -7.49 13.99
N HIS A 97 -7.41 -6.81 12.86
CA HIS A 97 -8.47 -6.13 12.12
C HIS A 97 -9.51 -7.12 11.58
N LYS A 98 -9.05 -8.16 10.86
CA LYS A 98 -9.91 -9.19 10.26
C LYS A 98 -10.77 -9.91 11.31
N ASN A 99 -10.19 -10.28 12.44
CA ASN A 99 -10.91 -10.97 13.52
C ASN A 99 -12.02 -10.09 14.12
N LYS A 100 -11.78 -8.79 14.28
CA LYS A 100 -12.80 -7.83 14.75
C LYS A 100 -13.94 -7.70 13.74
N SER A 101 -13.63 -7.60 12.44
CA SER A 101 -14.65 -7.52 11.38
C SER A 101 -15.55 -8.76 11.36
N ILE A 102 -14.97 -9.96 11.46
CA ILE A 102 -15.74 -11.22 11.52
C ILE A 102 -16.67 -11.24 12.75
N ALA A 103 -16.15 -10.85 13.92
CA ALA A 103 -16.94 -10.83 15.15
C ALA A 103 -18.13 -9.84 15.10
N MET A 104 -18.03 -8.76 14.31
CA MET A 104 -19.12 -7.81 14.10
C MET A 104 -20.16 -8.31 13.08
N SER A 105 -19.76 -9.08 12.07
CA SER A 105 -20.67 -9.63 11.04
C SER A 105 -21.42 -10.88 11.49
N ALA A 106 -21.01 -11.52 12.60
CA ALA A 106 -21.67 -12.69 13.18
C ALA A 106 -22.81 -12.34 14.15
N ARG A 107 -23.21 -11.06 14.22
CA ARG A 107 -24.34 -10.56 15.00
C ARG A 107 -25.45 -10.08 14.07
#